data_AF-A0A0C9TUB3-F1
#
_entry.id   AF-A0A0C9TUB3-F1
#
_cell.length_a   1.000
_cell.length_b   1.000
_cell.length_c   1.000
_cell.angle_alpha   90.00
_cell.angle_beta   90.00
_cell.angle_gamma   90.00
#
_symmetry.space_group_name_H-M   'P 1'
#
loop_
_entity.id
_entity.type
_entity.pdbx_description
1 polymer ?
#
loop_
_entity_poly.entity_id
_entity_poly.type
_entity_poly.pdbx_seq_one_letter_code
_entity_poly.pdbx_strand_id
1 'polypeptide(L)'
;DFIPRLKNHLLAQLHGLVYDGDKYDFSDEDCKCVVITNNKMYHHSMFHVNYTTYDLWHEQDTVNPLTPTDVMVLSHKDEQTHPYWYVRVIQVFHVMVKYWKDTYLPFCEPTCMNVFFVRWF
;
A
#
# COMPACT_ATOMS: atom_id res chain seq x y z
N ASP A 1 8.72 -9.49 10.55
CA ASP A 1 7.46 -10.21 10.26
C ASP A 1 6.68 -9.43 9.20
N PHE A 2 6.12 -10.11 8.20
CA PHE A 2 5.43 -9.49 7.06
C PHE A 2 3.94 -9.26 7.34
N ILE A 3 3.27 -10.21 7.97
CA ILE A 3 1.81 -10.17 8.17
C ILE A 3 1.37 -9.01 9.08
N PRO A 4 2.02 -8.72 10.22
CA PRO A 4 1.66 -7.58 11.06
C PRO A 4 1.86 -6.24 10.31
N ARG A 5 2.97 -6.09 9.59
CA ARG A 5 3.24 -4.88 8.79
C ARG A 5 2.20 -4.67 7.69
N LEU A 6 1.80 -5.76 7.03
CA LEU A 6 0.73 -5.73 6.04
C LEU A 6 -0.59 -5.27 6.66
N LYS A 7 -0.98 -5.82 7.82
CA LYS A 7 -2.22 -5.40 8.50
C LYS A 7 -2.19 -3.93 8.90
N ASN A 8 -1.09 -3.45 9.46
CA ASN A 8 -0.94 -2.03 9.82
C ASN A 8 -1.05 -1.13 8.58
N HIS A 9 -0.41 -1.52 7.47
CA HIS A 9 -0.49 -0.79 6.22
C HIS A 9 -1.94 -0.71 5.68
N LEU A 10 -2.66 -1.84 5.69
CA LEU A 10 -4.06 -1.89 5.25
C LEU A 10 -4.97 -1.05 6.16
N LEU A 11 -4.76 -1.07 7.48
CA LEU A 11 -5.48 -0.23 8.43
C LEU A 11 -5.26 1.26 8.18
N ALA A 12 -4.00 1.68 8.02
CA ALA A 12 -3.68 3.07 7.73
C ALA A 12 -4.37 3.55 6.45
N GLN A 13 -4.40 2.71 5.42
CA GLN A 13 -5.08 3.01 4.16
C GLN A 13 -6.61 3.06 4.32
N LEU A 14 -7.21 2.13 5.07
CA LEU A 14 -8.64 2.13 5.38
C LEU A 14 -9.08 3.37 6.19
N HIS A 15 -8.21 3.87 7.06
CA HIS A 15 -8.46 5.07 7.86
C HIS A 15 -8.14 6.38 7.10
N GLY A 16 -7.54 6.29 5.91
CA GLY A 16 -7.14 7.47 5.13
C GLY A 16 -6.02 8.28 5.77
N LEU A 17 -5.15 7.63 6.56
CA LEU A 17 -4.02 8.29 7.21
C LEU A 17 -2.93 8.65 6.19
N VAL A 18 -2.33 9.83 6.37
CA VAL A 18 -1.23 10.30 5.52
C VAL A 18 0.03 9.46 5.79
N TYR A 19 0.72 9.03 4.74
CA TYR A 19 1.94 8.25 4.90
C TYR A 19 3.09 9.09 5.51
N ASP A 20 3.45 8.82 6.78
CA ASP A 20 4.59 9.43 7.49
C ASP A 20 5.71 8.40 7.78
N GLY A 21 5.97 7.50 6.82
CA GLY A 21 7.08 6.55 6.92
C GLY A 21 6.89 5.45 7.97
N ASP A 22 5.77 4.71 7.88
CA ASP A 22 5.48 3.50 8.69
C ASP A 22 5.42 3.72 10.22
N LYS A 23 5.06 4.92 10.72
CA LYS A 23 4.94 5.18 12.18
C LYS A 23 3.63 4.71 12.82
N TYR A 24 2.75 4.05 12.09
CA TYR A 24 1.46 3.62 12.63
C TYR A 24 1.57 2.25 13.27
N ASP A 25 1.72 2.27 14.59
CA ASP A 25 1.56 1.10 15.44
C ASP A 25 0.09 1.00 15.88
N PHE A 26 -0.62 0.06 15.27
CA PHE A 26 -1.99 -0.29 15.66
C PHE A 26 -1.98 -1.36 16.75
N SER A 27 -3.01 -1.37 17.60
CA SER A 27 -3.12 -2.41 18.62
C SER A 27 -3.43 -3.77 17.99
N ASP A 28 -3.17 -4.85 18.72
CA ASP A 28 -3.55 -6.21 18.31
C ASP A 28 -5.08 -6.33 18.12
N GLU A 29 -5.87 -5.56 18.87
CA GLU A 29 -7.32 -5.45 18.73
C GLU A 29 -7.71 -4.85 17.38
N ASP A 30 -7.07 -3.75 16.97
CA ASP A 30 -7.32 -3.10 15.68
C ASP A 30 -6.92 -4.03 14.52
N CYS A 31 -5.83 -4.77 14.68
CA CYS A 31 -5.37 -5.77 13.72
C CYS A 31 -6.32 -6.97 13.57
N LYS A 32 -7.18 -7.24 14.56
CA LYS A 32 -8.25 -8.26 14.47
C LYS A 32 -9.42 -7.75 13.64
N CYS A 33 -9.60 -6.44 13.52
CA CYS A 33 -10.64 -5.82 12.70
C CYS A 33 -10.40 -5.94 11.19
N VAL A 34 -9.18 -6.32 10.77
CA VAL A 34 -8.83 -6.56 9.36
C VAL A 34 -8.77 -8.05 9.07
N VAL A 35 -9.65 -8.48 8.16
CA VAL A 35 -9.69 -9.86 7.66
C VAL A 35 -9.36 -9.88 6.18
N ILE A 36 -8.32 -10.64 5.82
CA ILE A 36 -8.01 -10.96 4.43
C ILE A 36 -8.94 -12.08 3.98
N THR A 37 -9.74 -11.82 2.96
CA THR A 37 -10.73 -12.76 2.44
C THR A 37 -10.03 -14.04 1.96
N ASN A 38 -10.53 -15.19 2.43
CA ASN A 38 -10.00 -16.52 2.11
C ASN A 38 -8.51 -16.72 2.43
N ASN A 39 -7.87 -15.83 3.20
CA ASN A 39 -6.43 -15.82 3.42
C ASN A 39 -5.62 -15.88 2.10
N LYS A 40 -6.11 -15.21 1.06
CA LYS A 40 -5.50 -15.21 -0.28
C LYS A 40 -4.86 -13.88 -0.59
N MET A 41 -3.66 -13.95 -1.17
CA MET A 41 -2.99 -12.83 -1.83
C MET A 41 -2.86 -13.18 -3.31
N TYR A 42 -3.17 -12.22 -4.16
CA TYR A 42 -3.18 -12.42 -5.60
C TYR A 42 -2.00 -11.68 -6.20
N HIS A 43 -1.04 -12.44 -6.70
CA HIS A 43 0.19 -11.91 -7.24
C HIS A 43 -0.01 -11.34 -8.66
N HIS A 44 0.63 -10.21 -8.93
CA HIS A 44 0.60 -9.53 -10.22
C HIS A 44 2.02 -9.35 -10.76
N SER A 45 2.20 -9.63 -12.04
CA SER A 45 3.46 -9.43 -12.76
C SER A 45 3.71 -7.97 -13.13
N MET A 46 2.68 -7.16 -13.22
CA MET A 46 2.76 -5.78 -13.70
C MET A 46 1.69 -4.93 -13.04
N PHE A 47 2.03 -3.68 -12.77
CA PHE A 47 1.10 -2.66 -12.28
C PHE A 47 1.18 -1.43 -13.16
N HIS A 48 0.03 -0.79 -13.34
CA HIS A 48 -0.07 0.40 -14.17
C HIS A 48 -0.65 1.57 -13.37
N VAL A 49 0.02 2.71 -13.44
CA VAL A 49 -0.44 3.98 -12.89
C VAL A 49 -0.87 4.86 -14.06
N ASN A 50 -2.15 5.14 -14.16
CA ASN A 50 -2.63 6.13 -15.12
C ASN A 50 -2.52 7.52 -14.49
N TYR A 51 -2.01 8.49 -15.24
CA TYR A 51 -1.97 9.88 -14.84
C TYR A 51 -2.34 10.78 -16.02
N THR A 52 -2.89 11.94 -15.68
CA THR A 52 -3.19 12.97 -16.66
C THR A 52 -1.97 13.87 -16.81
N THR A 53 -1.45 13.97 -18.02
CA THR A 53 -0.49 15.01 -18.35
C THR A 53 -1.20 16.36 -18.49
N TYR A 54 -0.44 17.44 -18.38
CA TYR A 54 -0.94 18.82 -18.44
C TYR A 54 -1.78 19.10 -19.71
N ASP A 55 -1.53 18.34 -20.76
CA ASP A 55 -2.13 18.49 -22.09
C ASP A 55 -3.55 17.90 -22.18
N LEU A 56 -4.08 17.36 -21.07
CA LEU A 56 -5.30 16.52 -20.99
C LEU A 56 -5.13 15.15 -21.68
N TRP A 57 -3.90 14.70 -21.88
CA TRP A 57 -3.62 13.37 -22.41
C TRP A 57 -3.52 12.39 -21.23
N HIS A 58 -3.96 11.15 -21.47
CA HIS A 58 -3.77 10.07 -20.52
C HIS A 58 -2.47 9.34 -20.86
N GLU A 59 -1.52 9.39 -19.93
CA GLU A 59 -0.32 8.57 -19.98
C GLU A 59 -0.35 7.53 -18.86
N GLN A 60 0.52 6.54 -18.98
CA GLN A 60 0.52 5.36 -18.13
C GLN A 60 1.94 4.94 -17.81
N ASP A 61 2.28 4.96 -16.53
CA ASP A 61 3.52 4.41 -16.02
C ASP A 61 3.31 2.94 -15.71
N THR A 62 4.32 2.13 -16.02
CA THR A 62 4.29 0.69 -15.82
C THR A 62 5.36 0.28 -14.84
N VAL A 63 4.94 -0.34 -13.74
CA VAL A 63 5.82 -0.94 -12.74
C VAL A 63 5.86 -2.44 -13.00
N ASN A 64 7.01 -2.94 -13.42
CA ASN A 64 7.23 -4.36 -13.67
C ASN A 64 8.31 -4.88 -12.71
N PRO A 65 7.95 -5.60 -11.63
CA PRO A 65 8.92 -6.13 -10.68
C PRO A 65 9.90 -7.16 -11.27
N LEU A 66 9.60 -7.74 -12.43
CA LEU A 66 10.53 -8.64 -13.13
C LEU A 66 11.77 -7.89 -13.66
N THR A 67 11.66 -6.58 -13.84
CA THR A 67 12.76 -5.68 -14.17
C THR A 67 13.05 -4.80 -12.95
N PRO A 68 14.32 -4.50 -12.61
CA PRO A 68 14.63 -3.60 -11.51
C PRO A 68 13.93 -2.25 -11.71
N THR A 69 12.84 -2.04 -10.97
CA THR A 69 12.03 -0.83 -11.03
C THR A 69 12.20 -0.11 -9.71
N ASP A 70 12.97 0.98 -9.77
CA ASP A 70 13.19 1.86 -8.64
C ASP A 70 12.20 3.02 -8.72
N VAL A 71 11.49 3.28 -7.61
CA VAL A 71 10.48 4.33 -7.48
C VAL A 71 11.00 5.38 -6.51
N MET A 72 10.76 6.65 -6.84
CA MET A 72 11.04 7.79 -5.98
C MET A 72 9.78 8.18 -5.23
N VAL A 73 9.88 8.30 -3.91
CA VAL A 73 8.79 8.73 -3.02
C VAL A 73 9.22 10.02 -2.35
N LEU A 74 8.33 11.01 -2.26
CA LEU A 74 8.62 12.26 -1.56
C LEU A 74 8.93 11.95 -0.08
N SER A 75 10.08 12.40 0.41
CA SER A 75 10.48 12.18 1.80
C SER A 75 9.72 13.13 2.73
N HIS A 76 9.42 12.66 3.95
CA HIS A 76 8.80 13.50 4.99
C HIS A 76 9.82 14.26 5.86
N LYS A 77 11.13 14.06 5.65
CA LYS A 77 12.18 14.71 6.46
C LYS A 77 12.51 16.10 5.91
N ASP A 78 12.92 17.00 6.80
CA ASP A 78 13.38 18.35 6.46
C ASP A 78 14.34 18.34 5.26
N GLU A 79 14.17 19.32 4.38
CA GLU A 79 14.80 19.47 3.05
C GLU A 79 16.34 19.40 3.04
N GLN A 80 16.98 19.37 4.21
CA GLN A 80 18.41 19.42 4.40
C GLN A 80 19.15 18.12 4.02
N THR A 81 18.47 16.98 3.85
CA THR A 81 19.14 15.66 3.66
C THR A 81 18.60 14.83 2.48
N HIS A 82 18.07 15.49 1.44
CA HIS A 82 17.47 14.93 0.21
C HIS A 82 15.93 14.79 0.24
N PRO A 83 15.23 15.36 -0.76
CA PRO A 83 13.76 15.45 -0.79
C PRO A 83 13.06 14.14 -1.19
N TYR A 84 13.79 13.07 -1.54
CA TYR A 84 13.22 11.82 -2.01
C TYR A 84 13.79 10.61 -1.27
N TRP A 85 12.92 9.65 -1.00
CA TRP A 85 13.26 8.27 -0.68
C TRP A 85 13.24 7.43 -1.95
N TYR A 86 14.12 6.44 -1.99
CA TYR A 86 14.22 5.50 -3.10
C TYR A 86 13.77 4.13 -2.62
N VAL A 87 12.95 3.47 -3.42
CA VAL A 87 12.50 2.10 -3.16
C VAL A 87 12.62 1.24 -4.40
N ARG A 88 12.97 -0.03 -4.20
CA ARG A 88 12.86 -1.04 -5.25
C ARG A 88 11.60 -1.86 -5.05
N VAL A 89 10.74 -1.92 -6.07
CA VAL A 89 9.56 -2.79 -6.05
C VAL A 89 10.01 -4.23 -6.27
N ILE A 90 9.77 -5.09 -5.29
CA ILE A 90 10.07 -6.54 -5.37
C ILE A 90 8.88 -7.29 -5.94
N GLN A 91 7.68 -6.95 -5.48
CA GLN A 91 6.48 -7.72 -5.78
C GLN A 91 5.24 -6.82 -5.75
N VAL A 92 4.32 -7.01 -6.69
CA VAL A 92 2.98 -6.42 -6.64
C VAL A 92 1.96 -7.50 -6.35
N PHE A 93 1.03 -7.25 -5.45
CA PHE A 93 -0.13 -8.11 -5.26
C PHE A 93 -1.34 -7.29 -4.83
N HIS A 94 -2.51 -7.89 -4.92
CA HIS A 94 -3.70 -7.34 -4.28
C HIS A 94 -4.27 -8.30 -3.25
N VAL A 95 -5.00 -7.73 -2.29
CA VAL A 95 -5.72 -8.46 -1.26
C VAL A 95 -7.16 -7.96 -1.19
N MET A 96 -8.08 -8.88 -0.97
CA MET A 96 -9.49 -8.56 -0.73
C MET A 96 -9.70 -8.43 0.78
N VAL A 97 -9.91 -7.21 1.25
CA VAL A 97 -9.95 -6.89 2.68
C VAL A 97 -11.39 -6.65 3.14
N LYS A 98 -11.77 -7.27 4.25
CA LYS A 98 -12.97 -6.92 5.02
C LYS A 98 -12.56 -6.24 6.31
N TYR A 99 -13.27 -5.18 6.67
CA TYR A 99 -12.96 -4.36 7.83
C TYR A 99 -14.18 -4.22 8.76
N TRP A 100 -13.95 -4.35 10.08
CA TRP A 100 -14.90 -3.96 11.12
C TRP A 100 -14.66 -2.51 11.53
N LYS A 101 -15.58 -1.62 11.17
CA LYS A 101 -15.58 -0.24 11.66
C LYS A 101 -16.06 -0.15 13.12
N ASP A 102 -16.88 -1.12 13.54
CA ASP A 102 -17.40 -1.30 14.89
C ASP A 102 -17.73 -2.80 15.06
N THR A 103 -17.43 -3.39 16.22
CA THR A 103 -17.63 -4.83 16.51
C THR A 103 -19.10 -5.25 16.37
N TYR A 104 -20.02 -4.29 16.48
CA TYR A 104 -21.47 -4.49 16.37
C TYR A 104 -22.02 -4.33 14.95
N LEU A 105 -21.22 -3.85 14.00
CA LEU A 105 -21.64 -3.65 12.61
C LEU A 105 -21.18 -4.81 11.71
N PRO A 106 -21.96 -5.17 10.69
CA PRO A 106 -21.53 -6.16 9.70
C PRO A 106 -20.27 -5.68 8.98
N PHE A 107 -19.49 -6.63 8.45
CA PHE A 107 -18.33 -6.31 7.62
C PHE A 107 -18.72 -5.34 6.50
N CYS A 108 -17.89 -4.32 6.28
CA CYS A 108 -17.98 -3.58 5.02
C CYS A 108 -17.76 -4.51 3.82
N GLU A 109 -18.31 -4.13 2.68
CA GLU A 109 -18.08 -4.82 1.41
C GLU A 109 -16.57 -5.06 1.19
N PRO A 110 -16.19 -6.26 0.71
CA PRO A 110 -14.78 -6.57 0.49
C PRO A 110 -14.15 -5.53 -0.43
N THR A 111 -13.13 -4.84 0.06
CA THR A 111 -12.42 -3.82 -0.70
C THR A 111 -11.14 -4.41 -1.27
N CYS A 112 -10.93 -4.25 -2.58
CA CYS A 112 -9.68 -4.63 -3.21
C CYS A 112 -8.61 -3.58 -2.90
N MET A 113 -7.49 -4.01 -2.32
CA MET A 113 -6.35 -3.14 -2.03
C MET A 113 -5.11 -3.66 -2.74
N ASN A 114 -4.49 -2.78 -3.54
CA ASN A 114 -3.22 -3.04 -4.21
C ASN A 114 -2.08 -2.71 -3.25
N VAL A 115 -1.11 -3.62 -3.16
CA VAL A 115 0.02 -3.51 -2.24
C VAL A 115 1.31 -3.75 -3.01
N PHE A 116 2.28 -2.86 -2.79
CA PHE A 116 3.65 -3.06 -3.24
C PHE A 116 4.50 -3.56 -2.08
N PHE A 117 5.19 -4.66 -2.31
CA PHE A 117 6.27 -5.08 -1.43
C PHE A 117 7.58 -4.51 -1.96
N VAL A 118 8.17 -3.63 -1.15
CA VAL A 118 9.30 -2.81 -1.54
C VAL A 118 10.50 -3.03 -0.62
N ARG A 119 11.69 -2.76 -1.16
CA ARG A 119 12.93 -2.60 -0.40
C ARG A 119 13.35 -1.14 -0.42
N TRP A 120 13.47 -0.55 0.76
CA TRP A 120 14.02 0.80 0.95
C TRP A 120 15.55 0.78 0.81
N PHE A 121 16.13 1.86 0.30
CA PHE A 121 17.58 2.11 0.20
C PHE A 121 18.10 2.96 1.36
#